data_AF-A0A843T890-F1
#
_entry.id   AF-A0A843T890-F1
#
_cell.length_a   1.000
_cell.length_b   1.000
_cell.length_c   1.000
_cell.angle_alpha   90.00
_cell.angle_beta   90.00
_cell.angle_gamma   90.00
#
_symmetry.space_group_name_H-M   'P 1'
#
loop_
_entity.id
_entity.type
_entity.pdbx_description
1 polymer ?
#
loop_
_entity_poly.entity_id
_entity_poly.type
_entity_poly.pdbx_seq_one_letter_code
_entity_poly.pdbx_strand_id
1 'polypeptide(L)'
;MPTGEVIELQLPDHRSISVHVRRRTTGQSPHTGQELQEIHGWATTDDSETHRWLSVTLRGLGDTAVRSADSNGDSLGRWQISWNSYGESAGIHTYGLILRESEELSLEALLIDSMELHPYEYREELLDEGLTIWAKLVGNPADVTRINRLIRTRQSFPVIRRGIQETPREMRLGVAEWSEYEGRIKYRLVLVDREITEGMRAELGHIQERNDRAAFAYYANLIDRLAESLVEHGAISRSELDVLQEAARAQPGVARHEFWHVTDVDLL
;
A
#
# COMPACT_ATOMS: atom_id res chain seq x y z
N MET A 1 -2.62 -46.81 4.27
CA MET A 1 -2.50 -45.54 3.53
C MET A 1 -3.49 -44.58 4.14
N PRO A 2 -3.11 -43.46 4.76
CA PRO A 2 -4.13 -42.49 5.14
C PRO A 2 -4.71 -41.94 3.85
N THR A 3 -6.00 -42.22 3.63
CA THR A 3 -6.88 -41.53 2.68
C THR A 3 -6.99 -40.07 3.14
N GLY A 4 -5.93 -39.31 2.86
CA GLY A 4 -5.86 -37.88 3.15
C GLY A 4 -6.26 -37.09 1.92
N GLU A 5 -6.88 -35.94 2.14
CA GLU A 5 -7.11 -34.94 1.10
C GLU A 5 -5.78 -34.51 0.47
N VAL A 6 -5.77 -34.36 -0.86
CA VAL A 6 -4.62 -33.92 -1.64
C VAL A 6 -5.03 -32.68 -2.42
N ILE A 7 -4.19 -31.65 -2.38
CA ILE A 7 -4.36 -30.42 -3.15
C ILE A 7 -3.26 -30.36 -4.20
N GLU A 8 -3.67 -30.27 -5.47
CA GLU A 8 -2.75 -30.03 -6.58
C GLU A 8 -2.54 -28.53 -6.74
N LEU A 9 -1.29 -28.08 -6.59
CA LEU A 9 -0.89 -26.68 -6.77
C LEU A 9 -0.15 -26.50 -8.08
N GLN A 10 -0.58 -25.57 -8.90
CA GLN A 10 0.09 -25.16 -10.14
C GLN A 10 1.03 -23.99 -9.85
N LEU A 11 2.34 -24.24 -9.99
CA LEU A 11 3.40 -23.26 -9.76
C LEU A 11 3.63 -22.38 -11.01
N PRO A 12 4.31 -21.23 -10.89
CA PRO A 12 4.44 -20.24 -11.98
C PRO A 12 5.06 -20.76 -13.28
N ASP A 13 5.83 -21.84 -13.23
CA ASP A 13 6.45 -22.49 -14.38
C ASP A 13 5.59 -23.61 -14.99
N HIS A 14 4.30 -23.64 -14.66
CA HIS A 14 3.28 -24.61 -15.10
C HIS A 14 3.50 -26.05 -14.63
N ARG A 15 4.48 -26.29 -13.76
CA ARG A 15 4.62 -27.57 -13.06
C ARG A 15 3.70 -27.61 -11.85
N SER A 16 3.23 -28.81 -11.50
CA SER A 16 2.32 -29.02 -10.38
C SER A 16 2.99 -29.78 -9.24
N ILE A 17 2.54 -29.53 -8.01
CA ILE A 17 2.87 -30.34 -6.83
C ILE A 17 1.63 -30.81 -6.11
N SER A 18 1.66 -32.07 -5.68
CA SER A 18 0.66 -32.65 -4.79
C SER A 18 1.00 -32.35 -3.34
N VAL A 19 0.12 -31.65 -2.65
CA VAL A 19 0.24 -31.38 -1.21
C VAL A 19 -0.74 -32.25 -0.44
N HIS A 20 -0.21 -33.14 0.39
CA HIS A 20 -1.00 -33.95 1.30
C HIS A 20 -1.40 -33.12 2.51
N VAL A 21 -2.70 -32.96 2.72
CA VAL A 21 -3.24 -32.14 3.79
C VAL A 21 -3.09 -32.85 5.14
N ARG A 22 -2.41 -32.18 6.09
CA ARG A 22 -2.30 -32.62 7.48
C ARG A 22 -3.39 -32.02 8.34
N ARG A 23 -3.61 -30.72 8.18
CA ARG A 23 -4.50 -29.90 9.02
C ARG A 23 -5.03 -28.74 8.20
N ARG A 24 -6.30 -28.43 8.39
CA ARG A 24 -6.94 -27.21 7.91
C ARG A 24 -7.41 -26.38 9.10
N THR A 25 -7.18 -25.08 9.02
CA THR A 25 -7.71 -24.07 9.95
C THR A 25 -8.33 -22.95 9.13
N THR A 26 -9.21 -22.20 9.76
CA THR A 26 -9.76 -20.99 9.17
C THR A 26 -9.48 -19.80 10.09
N GLY A 27 -9.38 -18.62 9.48
CA GLY A 27 -9.23 -17.34 10.16
C GLY A 27 -9.95 -16.27 9.38
N GLN A 28 -10.37 -15.19 10.05
CA GLN A 28 -10.97 -14.07 9.33
C GLN A 28 -9.88 -13.22 8.69
N SER A 29 -10.11 -12.87 7.43
CA SER A 29 -9.31 -11.87 6.72
C SER A 29 -9.38 -10.55 7.50
N PRO A 30 -8.22 -9.95 7.82
CA PRO A 30 -8.19 -8.61 8.40
C PRO A 30 -8.55 -7.52 7.37
N HIS A 31 -8.62 -7.86 6.07
CA HIS A 31 -8.94 -6.96 4.97
C HIS A 31 -10.43 -6.94 4.66
N THR A 32 -11.02 -8.09 4.36
CA THR A 32 -12.44 -8.22 3.93
C THR A 32 -13.36 -8.76 5.03
N GLY A 33 -12.80 -9.36 6.09
CA GLY A 33 -13.57 -10.12 7.09
C GLY A 33 -14.05 -11.50 6.61
N GLN A 34 -13.72 -11.90 5.38
CA GLN A 34 -14.05 -13.23 4.86
C GLN A 34 -13.29 -14.32 5.62
N GLU A 35 -13.89 -15.50 5.73
CA GLU A 35 -13.22 -16.66 6.33
C GLU A 35 -12.24 -17.25 5.31
N LEU A 36 -10.93 -17.11 5.59
CA LEU A 36 -9.84 -17.62 4.76
C LEU A 36 -9.27 -18.90 5.34
N GLN A 37 -8.84 -19.80 4.47
CA GLN A 37 -8.26 -21.08 4.86
C GLN A 37 -6.73 -21.00 5.03
N GLU A 38 -6.24 -21.67 6.06
CA GLU A 38 -4.83 -22.01 6.22
C GLU A 38 -4.67 -23.54 6.27
N ILE A 39 -3.84 -24.07 5.38
CA ILE A 39 -3.63 -25.50 5.20
C ILE A 39 -2.17 -25.83 5.51
N HIS A 40 -1.97 -26.76 6.44
CA HIS A 40 -0.68 -27.33 6.73
C HIS A 40 -0.62 -28.70 6.08
N GLY A 41 0.43 -28.94 5.32
CA GLY A 41 0.60 -30.18 4.58
C GLY A 41 2.04 -30.49 4.27
N TRP A 42 2.24 -31.51 3.45
CA TRP A 42 3.56 -31.85 2.95
C TRP A 42 3.52 -32.26 1.48
N ALA A 43 4.60 -31.95 0.79
CA ALA A 43 4.90 -32.48 -0.54
C ALA A 43 6.12 -33.40 -0.44
N THR A 44 6.08 -34.54 -1.12
CA THR A 44 7.17 -35.52 -1.13
C THR A 44 7.60 -35.84 -2.54
N THR A 45 8.90 -36.04 -2.74
CA THR A 45 9.46 -36.52 -4.00
C THR A 45 10.70 -37.37 -3.73
N ASP A 46 10.86 -38.45 -4.48
CA ASP A 46 12.07 -39.29 -4.53
C ASP A 46 12.93 -38.98 -5.77
N ASP A 47 12.47 -38.06 -6.62
CA ASP A 47 13.16 -37.64 -7.82
C ASP A 47 14.07 -36.43 -7.56
N SER A 48 15.35 -36.58 -7.89
CA SER A 48 16.37 -35.56 -7.65
C SER A 48 16.18 -34.30 -8.51
N GLU A 49 15.61 -34.41 -9.70
CA GLU A 49 15.30 -33.24 -10.54
C GLU A 49 14.16 -32.42 -9.92
N THR A 50 13.07 -33.10 -9.54
CA THR A 50 11.89 -32.52 -8.87
C THR A 50 12.30 -31.90 -7.54
N HIS A 51 13.15 -32.56 -6.75
CA HIS A 51 13.69 -31.98 -5.52
C HIS A 51 14.42 -30.66 -5.79
N ARG A 52 15.36 -30.65 -6.74
CA ARG A 52 16.15 -29.44 -7.07
C ARG A 52 15.23 -28.31 -7.51
N TRP A 53 14.32 -28.60 -8.43
CA TRP A 53 13.34 -27.66 -8.93
C TRP A 53 12.49 -27.08 -7.79
N LEU A 54 11.84 -27.94 -6.98
CA LEU A 54 10.96 -27.51 -5.91
C LEU A 54 11.71 -26.65 -4.87
N SER A 55 12.95 -27.01 -4.57
CA SER A 55 13.79 -26.24 -3.64
C SER A 55 14.11 -24.82 -4.12
N VAL A 56 14.21 -24.62 -5.44
CA VAL A 56 14.45 -23.31 -6.06
C VAL A 56 13.15 -22.53 -6.14
N THR A 57 12.08 -23.18 -6.61
CA THR A 57 10.76 -22.56 -6.76
C THR A 57 10.23 -22.07 -5.43
N LEU A 58 10.24 -22.90 -4.37
CA LEU A 58 9.77 -22.49 -3.04
C LEU A 58 10.55 -21.32 -2.45
N ARG A 59 11.86 -21.20 -2.75
CA ARG A 59 12.66 -20.04 -2.32
C ARG A 59 12.35 -18.78 -3.13
N GLY A 60 11.99 -18.94 -4.41
CA GLY A 60 11.70 -17.84 -5.33
C GLY A 60 10.26 -17.33 -5.28
N LEU A 61 9.34 -18.04 -4.61
CA LEU A 61 7.91 -17.66 -4.61
C LEU A 61 7.64 -16.33 -3.91
N GLY A 62 8.33 -16.00 -2.81
CA GLY A 62 8.04 -14.79 -2.03
C GLY A 62 6.56 -14.68 -1.68
N ASP A 63 5.93 -13.56 -2.06
CA ASP A 63 4.49 -13.29 -1.84
C ASP A 63 3.60 -13.72 -3.02
N THR A 64 4.15 -14.44 -4.00
CA THR A 64 3.43 -14.87 -5.20
C THR A 64 2.36 -15.91 -4.85
N ALA A 65 1.10 -15.60 -5.16
CA ALA A 65 0.00 -16.55 -5.03
C ALA A 65 0.00 -17.56 -6.19
N VAL A 66 -0.18 -18.84 -5.86
CA VAL A 66 -0.31 -19.95 -6.81
C VAL A 66 -1.75 -20.43 -6.88
N ARG A 67 -2.12 -21.17 -7.93
CA ARG A 67 -3.49 -21.69 -8.08
C ARG A 67 -3.55 -23.15 -7.70
N SER A 68 -4.64 -23.58 -7.07
CA SER A 68 -5.01 -24.99 -7.00
C SER A 68 -6.07 -25.29 -8.04
N ALA A 69 -6.01 -26.48 -8.65
CA ALA A 69 -7.04 -26.94 -9.59
C ALA A 69 -7.61 -28.29 -9.17
N ASP A 70 -8.89 -28.54 -9.47
CA ASP A 70 -9.48 -29.87 -9.32
C ASP A 70 -9.08 -30.80 -10.48
N SER A 71 -9.58 -32.03 -10.47
CA SER A 71 -9.34 -33.01 -11.53
C SER A 71 -9.89 -32.61 -12.91
N ASN A 72 -10.76 -31.61 -12.97
CA ASN A 72 -11.33 -31.06 -14.20
C ASN A 72 -10.57 -29.80 -14.68
N GLY A 73 -9.58 -29.34 -13.93
CA GLY A 73 -8.82 -28.12 -14.22
C GLY A 73 -9.49 -26.84 -13.73
N ASP A 74 -10.60 -26.95 -12.98
CA ASP A 74 -11.29 -25.80 -12.42
C ASP A 74 -10.52 -25.27 -11.21
N SER A 75 -10.37 -23.94 -11.14
CA SER A 75 -9.61 -23.29 -10.07
C SER A 75 -10.33 -23.46 -8.72
N LEU A 76 -9.71 -24.23 -7.82
CA LEU A 76 -10.21 -24.47 -6.45
C LEU A 76 -9.84 -23.34 -5.47
N GLY A 77 -8.86 -22.51 -5.80
CA GLY A 77 -8.40 -21.45 -4.90
C GLY A 77 -7.06 -20.85 -5.30
N ARG A 78 -6.73 -19.71 -4.69
CA ARG A 78 -5.42 -19.05 -4.80
C ARG A 78 -4.73 -19.15 -3.45
N TRP A 79 -3.44 -19.46 -3.45
CA TRP A 79 -2.69 -19.78 -2.23
C TRP A 79 -1.34 -19.07 -2.20
N GLN A 80 -1.03 -18.39 -1.11
CA GLN A 80 0.35 -18.04 -0.77
C GLN A 80 1.01 -19.24 -0.10
N ILE A 81 2.18 -19.64 -0.59
CA ILE A 81 2.94 -20.77 -0.05
C ILE A 81 4.07 -20.24 0.82
N SER A 82 4.13 -20.71 2.06
CA SER A 82 5.33 -20.67 2.88
C SER A 82 5.76 -22.09 3.24
N TRP A 83 7.06 -22.31 3.47
CA TRP A 83 7.57 -23.61 3.89
C TRP A 83 8.26 -23.48 5.24
N ASN A 84 8.06 -24.46 6.12
CA ASN A 84 8.50 -24.40 7.51
C ASN A 84 9.54 -25.48 7.87
N SER A 85 9.68 -26.51 7.04
CA SER A 85 10.55 -27.64 7.32
C SER A 85 10.92 -28.40 6.05
N TYR A 86 12.09 -29.00 6.09
CA TYR A 86 12.60 -29.91 5.08
C TYR A 86 13.21 -31.13 5.79
N GLY A 87 12.93 -32.32 5.27
CA GLY A 87 13.52 -33.56 5.75
C GLY A 87 13.84 -34.50 4.59
N GLU A 88 14.88 -35.31 4.75
CA GLU A 88 15.25 -36.35 3.80
C GLU A 88 15.41 -37.67 4.54
N SER A 89 14.78 -38.72 4.03
CA SER A 89 14.89 -40.06 4.60
C SER A 89 14.80 -41.09 3.48
N ALA A 90 15.78 -41.99 3.41
CA ALA A 90 15.85 -43.06 2.41
C ALA A 90 15.68 -42.58 0.95
N GLY A 91 16.23 -41.40 0.62
CA GLY A 91 16.12 -40.78 -0.71
C GLY A 91 14.80 -40.07 -0.99
N ILE A 92 13.88 -40.01 -0.02
CA ILE A 92 12.63 -39.27 -0.12
C ILE A 92 12.81 -37.89 0.51
N HIS A 93 12.61 -36.85 -0.29
CA HIS A 93 12.61 -35.46 0.13
C HIS A 93 11.19 -35.05 0.54
N THR A 94 11.02 -34.51 1.75
CA THR A 94 9.75 -34.07 2.31
C THR A 94 9.80 -32.58 2.64
N TYR A 95 8.84 -31.82 2.12
CA TYR A 95 8.68 -30.39 2.37
C TYR A 95 7.43 -30.14 3.19
N GLY A 96 7.58 -29.54 4.38
CA GLY A 96 6.46 -29.06 5.18
C GLY A 96 5.99 -27.70 4.66
N LEU A 97 4.74 -27.62 4.21
CA LEU A 97 4.16 -26.46 3.55
C LEU A 97 3.01 -25.89 4.38
N ILE A 98 2.89 -24.57 4.36
CA ILE A 98 1.75 -23.82 4.87
C ILE A 98 1.18 -23.02 3.69
N LEU A 99 -0.04 -23.36 3.30
CA LEU A 99 -0.80 -22.69 2.24
C LEU A 99 -1.80 -21.74 2.91
N ARG A 100 -1.75 -20.45 2.57
CA ARG A 100 -2.74 -19.46 3.02
C ARG A 100 -3.57 -19.03 1.83
N GLU A 101 -4.88 -19.13 1.95
CA GLU A 101 -5.79 -18.68 0.91
C GLU A 101 -5.60 -17.17 0.68
N SER A 102 -5.40 -16.81 -0.58
CA SER A 102 -5.22 -15.44 -1.03
C SER A 102 -6.55 -14.91 -1.52
N GLU A 103 -6.96 -13.78 -0.99
CA GLU A 103 -8.07 -12.99 -1.51
C GLU A 103 -7.60 -11.98 -2.54
N GLU A 104 -8.54 -11.50 -3.35
CA GLU A 104 -8.33 -10.41 -4.29
C GLU A 104 -9.12 -9.20 -3.81
N LEU A 105 -8.41 -8.12 -3.51
CA LEU A 105 -9.03 -6.88 -3.05
C LEU A 105 -9.47 -6.06 -4.25
N SER A 106 -10.78 -5.95 -4.45
CA SER A 106 -11.37 -5.13 -5.51
C SER A 106 -12.11 -3.94 -4.88
N LEU A 107 -11.41 -2.82 -4.77
CA LEU A 107 -12.05 -1.58 -4.32
C LEU A 107 -12.94 -1.00 -5.43
N GLU A 108 -14.21 -0.76 -5.12
CA GLU A 108 -15.13 -0.02 -5.99
C GLU A 108 -15.11 1.48 -5.70
N ALA A 109 -15.13 1.85 -4.41
CA ALA A 109 -15.11 3.23 -3.96
C ALA A 109 -14.62 3.37 -2.52
N LEU A 110 -13.99 4.51 -2.21
CA LEU A 110 -13.75 4.98 -0.85
C LEU A 110 -14.82 6.01 -0.48
N LEU A 111 -15.60 5.71 0.56
CA LEU A 111 -16.55 6.67 1.13
C LEU A 111 -15.89 7.40 2.30
N ILE A 112 -15.68 8.71 2.15
CA ILE A 112 -14.98 9.54 3.13
C ILE A 112 -15.77 10.83 3.32
N ASP A 113 -16.27 11.11 4.53
CA ASP A 113 -16.91 12.40 4.86
C ASP A 113 -17.98 12.83 3.81
N SER A 114 -18.85 11.89 3.46
CA SER A 114 -19.90 12.03 2.42
C SER A 114 -19.39 12.27 0.99
N MET A 115 -18.10 12.03 0.73
CA MET A 115 -17.52 11.93 -0.61
C MET A 115 -17.50 10.47 -1.03
N GLU A 116 -17.88 10.19 -2.28
CA GLU A 116 -17.66 8.90 -2.92
C GLU A 116 -16.50 9.07 -3.90
N LEU A 117 -15.36 8.50 -3.55
CA LEU A 117 -14.12 8.63 -4.30
C LEU A 117 -13.84 7.32 -5.01
N HIS A 118 -13.37 7.40 -6.26
CA HIS A 118 -13.00 6.23 -7.06
C HIS A 118 -11.50 6.28 -7.36
N PRO A 119 -10.67 5.67 -6.50
CA PRO A 119 -9.24 5.56 -6.76
C PRO A 119 -8.97 4.76 -8.02
N TYR A 120 -8.04 5.22 -8.85
CA TYR A 120 -7.50 4.42 -9.95
C TYR A 120 -6.31 3.56 -9.50
N GLU A 121 -5.71 3.89 -8.35
CA GLU A 121 -4.69 3.08 -7.67
C GLU A 121 -5.09 2.93 -6.20
N TYR A 122 -5.02 1.70 -5.69
CA TYR A 122 -5.36 1.36 -4.32
C TYR A 122 -4.39 0.33 -3.78
N ARG A 123 -3.89 0.58 -2.56
CA ARG A 123 -3.11 -0.38 -1.77
C ARG A 123 -3.48 -0.22 -0.31
N GLU A 124 -3.52 -1.33 0.41
CA GLU A 124 -3.64 -1.32 1.86
C GLU A 124 -2.64 -2.26 2.51
N GLU A 125 -2.18 -1.91 3.70
CA GLU A 125 -1.25 -2.71 4.49
C GLU A 125 -1.65 -2.70 5.97
N LEU A 126 -1.34 -3.81 6.64
CA LEU A 126 -1.50 -3.95 8.07
C LEU A 126 -0.14 -3.83 8.76
N LEU A 127 0.02 -2.80 9.58
CA LEU A 127 1.21 -2.51 10.37
C LEU A 127 0.84 -2.55 11.85
N ASP A 128 1.31 -3.59 12.56
CA ASP A 128 1.03 -3.79 14.00
C ASP A 128 -0.48 -3.70 14.33
N GLU A 129 -1.33 -4.38 13.55
CA GLU A 129 -2.82 -4.37 13.64
C GLU A 129 -3.51 -3.11 13.08
N GLY A 130 -2.74 -2.04 12.80
CA GLY A 130 -3.24 -0.83 12.17
C GLY A 130 -3.34 -0.95 10.65
N LEU A 131 -4.44 -0.47 10.05
CA LEU A 131 -4.61 -0.40 8.60
C LEU A 131 -4.10 0.95 8.04
N THR A 132 -3.19 0.89 7.08
CA THR A 132 -2.80 2.04 6.25
C THR A 132 -3.30 1.83 4.83
N ILE A 133 -3.90 2.86 4.25
CA ILE A 133 -4.43 2.86 2.89
C ILE A 133 -3.72 3.95 2.09
N TRP A 134 -3.24 3.58 0.91
CA TRP A 134 -2.76 4.50 -0.12
C TRP A 134 -3.73 4.46 -1.28
N ALA A 135 -4.24 5.63 -1.66
CA ALA A 135 -5.19 5.77 -2.74
C ALA A 135 -4.78 6.91 -3.65
N LYS A 136 -4.71 6.66 -4.96
CA LYS A 136 -4.58 7.73 -5.96
C LYS A 136 -5.89 7.92 -6.71
N LEU A 137 -6.32 9.17 -6.85
CA LEU A 137 -7.62 9.52 -7.44
C LEU A 137 -7.56 10.85 -8.17
N VAL A 138 -8.54 11.08 -9.04
CA VAL A 138 -8.76 12.37 -9.69
C VAL A 138 -9.96 13.04 -9.03
N GLY A 139 -9.71 14.10 -8.27
CA GLY A 139 -10.74 14.86 -7.57
C GLY A 139 -11.32 15.97 -8.44
N ASN A 140 -12.56 16.34 -8.15
CA ASN A 140 -13.15 17.58 -8.65
C ASN A 140 -12.80 18.76 -7.70
N PRO A 141 -12.97 20.03 -8.12
CA PRO A 141 -12.66 21.18 -7.26
C PRO A 141 -13.42 21.24 -5.92
N ALA A 142 -14.60 20.63 -5.81
CA ALA A 142 -15.36 20.59 -4.57
C ALA A 142 -14.76 19.59 -3.55
N ASP A 143 -14.18 18.49 -4.04
CA ASP A 143 -13.47 17.51 -3.21
C ASP A 143 -12.23 18.13 -2.56
N VAL A 144 -11.54 19.03 -3.28
CA VAL A 144 -10.37 19.78 -2.80
C VAL A 144 -10.65 20.48 -1.47
N THR A 145 -11.77 21.21 -1.41
CA THR A 145 -12.13 21.99 -0.23
C THR A 145 -12.38 21.07 0.97
N ARG A 146 -13.00 19.92 0.74
CA ARG A 146 -13.30 18.94 1.78
C ARG A 146 -12.04 18.21 2.25
N ILE A 147 -11.20 17.74 1.34
CA ILE A 147 -9.91 17.12 1.65
C ILE A 147 -9.04 18.10 2.43
N ASN A 148 -8.92 19.36 2.00
CA ASN A 148 -8.18 20.39 2.71
C ASN A 148 -8.72 20.66 4.12
N ARG A 149 -10.04 20.60 4.30
CA ARG A 149 -10.65 20.68 5.63
C ARG A 149 -10.21 19.50 6.50
N LEU A 150 -10.24 18.27 5.99
CA LEU A 150 -9.81 17.07 6.72
C LEU A 150 -8.32 17.14 7.10
N ILE A 151 -7.46 17.61 6.19
CA ILE A 151 -6.02 17.84 6.48
C ILE A 151 -5.86 18.79 7.67
N ARG A 152 -6.59 19.91 7.66
CA ARG A 152 -6.48 20.95 8.69
C ARG A 152 -7.01 20.52 10.05
N THR A 153 -8.13 19.82 10.10
CA THR A 153 -8.75 19.44 11.38
C THR A 153 -8.05 18.26 12.03
N ARG A 154 -7.36 17.40 11.25
CA ARG A 154 -6.73 16.15 11.71
C ARG A 154 -7.68 15.25 12.51
N GLN A 155 -8.98 15.42 12.32
CA GLN A 155 -10.01 14.63 13.00
C GLN A 155 -10.07 13.23 12.40
N SER A 156 -10.50 12.25 13.21
CA SER A 156 -10.88 10.97 12.65
C SER A 156 -12.24 11.07 11.98
N PHE A 157 -12.44 10.24 10.98
CA PHE A 157 -13.68 10.13 10.23
C PHE A 157 -13.88 8.67 9.82
N PRO A 158 -15.15 8.24 9.66
CA PRO A 158 -15.45 6.91 9.17
C PRO A 158 -15.06 6.80 7.69
N VAL A 159 -14.38 5.72 7.35
CA VAL A 159 -14.02 5.34 5.98
C VAL A 159 -14.66 3.99 5.68
N ILE A 160 -15.37 3.90 4.55
CA ILE A 160 -15.91 2.64 4.04
C ILE A 160 -15.18 2.29 2.75
N ARG A 161 -14.70 1.05 2.66
CA ARG A 161 -13.99 0.50 1.50
C ARG A 161 -14.97 -0.34 0.69
N ARG A 162 -15.85 0.30 -0.08
CA ARG A 162 -16.90 -0.39 -0.83
C ARG A 162 -16.28 -1.40 -1.79
N GLY A 163 -16.79 -2.63 -1.79
CA GLY A 163 -16.23 -3.76 -2.54
C GLY A 163 -15.17 -4.58 -1.80
N ILE A 164 -14.59 -4.06 -0.71
CA ILE A 164 -13.66 -4.79 0.17
C ILE A 164 -14.32 -5.08 1.53
N GLN A 165 -14.73 -4.02 2.23
CA GLN A 165 -15.42 -4.12 3.52
C GLN A 165 -16.37 -2.92 3.71
N GLU A 166 -17.66 -3.23 3.83
CA GLU A 166 -18.73 -2.23 4.01
C GLU A 166 -18.82 -1.67 5.44
N THR A 167 -18.17 -2.33 6.40
CA THR A 167 -18.14 -1.85 7.79
C THR A 167 -17.25 -0.60 7.88
N PRO A 168 -17.78 0.54 8.37
CA PRO A 168 -16.97 1.75 8.53
C PRO A 168 -15.81 1.54 9.50
N ARG A 169 -14.62 2.00 9.12
CA ARG A 169 -13.43 2.03 9.97
C ARG A 169 -13.05 3.48 10.27
N GLU A 170 -12.80 3.78 11.55
CA GLU A 170 -12.40 5.13 11.96
C GLU A 170 -10.94 5.39 11.58
N MET A 171 -10.73 6.27 10.62
CA MET A 171 -9.41 6.59 10.08
C MET A 171 -9.11 8.09 10.17
N ARG A 172 -7.87 8.47 9.92
CA ARG A 172 -7.39 9.84 9.85
C ARG A 172 -6.62 10.04 8.56
N LEU A 173 -6.71 11.25 8.02
CA LEU A 173 -5.87 11.64 6.90
C LEU A 173 -4.45 11.88 7.42
N GLY A 174 -3.52 11.03 7.01
CA GLY A 174 -2.11 11.17 7.32
C GLY A 174 -1.45 12.18 6.38
N VAL A 175 -1.55 11.92 5.08
CA VAL A 175 -0.98 12.75 4.01
C VAL A 175 -1.97 12.87 2.87
N ALA A 176 -2.00 14.03 2.21
CA ALA A 176 -2.74 14.24 0.98
C ALA A 176 -1.90 15.10 0.03
N GLU A 177 -1.10 14.43 -0.79
CA GLU A 177 -0.34 15.06 -1.87
C GLU A 177 -1.26 15.32 -3.05
N TRP A 178 -1.00 16.38 -3.80
CA TRP A 178 -1.78 16.70 -4.98
C TRP A 178 -0.96 17.32 -6.11
N SER A 179 -1.41 17.14 -7.34
CA SER A 179 -0.88 17.81 -8.52
C SER A 179 -2.00 18.24 -9.45
N GLU A 180 -1.78 19.29 -10.23
CA GLU A 180 -2.68 19.66 -11.31
C GLU A 180 -2.57 18.68 -12.48
N TYR A 181 -3.70 18.34 -13.09
CA TYR A 181 -3.78 17.46 -14.25
C TYR A 181 -4.95 17.88 -15.14
N GLU A 182 -4.65 18.47 -16.30
CA GLU A 182 -5.65 18.85 -17.32
C GLU A 182 -6.86 19.65 -16.76
N GLY A 183 -6.60 20.59 -15.85
CA GLY A 183 -7.65 21.40 -15.19
C GLY A 183 -8.42 20.67 -14.08
N ARG A 184 -7.95 19.49 -13.67
CA ARG A 184 -8.38 18.72 -12.50
C ARG A 184 -7.23 18.59 -11.51
N ILE A 185 -7.50 17.96 -10.37
CA ILE A 185 -6.47 17.69 -9.37
C ILE A 185 -6.37 16.19 -9.15
N LYS A 186 -5.15 15.65 -9.32
CA LYS A 186 -4.81 14.30 -8.86
C LYS A 186 -4.44 14.37 -7.39
N TYR A 187 -4.87 13.36 -6.64
CA TYR A 187 -4.54 13.20 -5.24
C TYR A 187 -3.85 11.88 -5.01
N ARG A 188 -2.89 11.87 -4.07
CA ARG A 188 -2.41 10.68 -3.38
C ARG A 188 -2.74 10.85 -1.91
N LEU A 189 -3.73 10.09 -1.46
CA LEU A 189 -4.20 10.09 -0.08
C LEU A 189 -3.56 8.93 0.67
N VAL A 190 -3.11 9.22 1.89
CA VAL A 190 -2.66 8.22 2.85
C VAL A 190 -3.58 8.30 4.06
N LEU A 191 -4.36 7.25 4.27
CA LEU A 191 -5.27 7.12 5.41
C LEU A 191 -4.66 6.13 6.37
N VAL A 192 -4.67 6.45 7.66
CA VAL A 192 -4.24 5.56 8.74
C VAL A 192 -5.37 5.38 9.73
N ASP A 193 -5.34 4.30 10.49
CA ASP A 193 -6.26 4.15 11.61
C ASP A 193 -6.20 5.31 12.59
N ARG A 194 -7.31 5.51 13.30
CA ARG A 194 -7.41 6.50 14.37
C ARG A 194 -6.30 6.34 15.42
N GLU A 195 -6.01 5.10 15.79
CA GLU A 195 -4.92 4.75 16.70
C GLU A 195 -3.66 4.49 15.88
N ILE A 196 -2.68 5.39 16.01
CA ILE A 196 -1.46 5.38 15.21
C ILE A 196 -0.40 4.55 15.94
N THR A 197 -0.05 3.41 15.35
CA THR A 197 1.06 2.55 15.80
C THR A 197 2.42 3.19 15.53
N GLU A 198 3.50 2.65 16.09
CA GLU A 198 4.85 3.18 15.86
C GLU A 198 5.27 3.02 14.39
N GLY A 199 4.94 1.88 13.76
CA GLY A 199 5.19 1.65 12.33
C GLY A 199 4.49 2.68 11.45
N MET A 200 3.20 2.97 11.73
CA MET A 200 2.45 4.02 11.02
C MET A 200 3.07 5.40 11.20
N ARG A 201 3.54 5.72 12.42
CA ARG A 201 4.16 7.01 12.72
C ARG A 201 5.45 7.21 11.92
N ALA A 202 6.29 6.17 11.83
CA ALA A 202 7.52 6.22 11.05
C ALA A 202 7.22 6.47 9.56
N GLU A 203 6.26 5.74 8.99
CA GLU A 203 5.86 5.88 7.59
C GLU A 203 5.30 7.29 7.30
N LEU A 204 4.38 7.79 8.12
CA LEU A 204 3.85 9.15 7.99
C LEU A 204 4.95 10.21 8.12
N GLY A 205 5.92 9.99 9.01
CA GLY A 205 7.09 10.86 9.17
C GLY A 205 7.93 10.93 7.89
N HIS A 206 8.23 9.78 7.27
CA HIS A 206 8.97 9.73 6.01
C HIS A 206 8.25 10.45 4.87
N ILE A 207 6.93 10.28 4.76
CA ILE A 207 6.14 10.95 3.73
C ILE A 207 6.10 12.47 3.99
N GLN A 208 5.93 12.89 5.25
CA GLN A 208 5.99 14.31 5.63
C GLN A 208 7.34 14.92 5.27
N GLU A 209 8.45 14.27 5.60
CA GLU A 209 9.81 14.76 5.28
C GLU A 209 10.04 14.89 3.77
N ARG A 210 9.57 13.92 2.98
CA ARG A 210 9.67 13.97 1.50
C ARG A 210 8.90 15.17 0.95
N ASN A 211 7.72 15.44 1.49
CA ASN A 211 6.87 16.56 1.07
C ASN A 211 7.40 17.91 1.51
N ASP A 212 7.87 18.03 2.75
CA ASP A 212 8.51 19.24 3.25
C ASP A 212 9.70 19.62 2.35
N ARG A 213 10.50 18.64 1.90
CA ARG A 213 11.61 18.87 0.95
C ARG A 213 11.14 19.31 -0.42
N ALA A 214 10.14 18.64 -1.00
CA ALA A 214 9.65 18.94 -2.34
C ALA A 214 9.01 20.34 -2.40
N ALA A 215 8.19 20.66 -1.41
CA ALA A 215 7.49 21.93 -1.36
C ALA A 215 8.44 23.08 -0.99
N PHE A 216 9.43 22.86 -0.12
CA PHE A 216 10.48 23.87 0.11
C PHE A 216 11.20 24.26 -1.19
N ALA A 217 11.53 23.30 -2.06
CA ALA A 217 12.13 23.58 -3.36
C ALA A 217 11.21 24.38 -4.29
N TYR A 218 9.91 24.08 -4.31
CA TYR A 218 8.92 24.83 -5.08
C TYR A 218 8.77 26.27 -4.59
N TYR A 219 8.53 26.47 -3.28
CA TYR A 219 8.32 27.80 -2.71
C TYR A 219 9.59 28.66 -2.77
N ALA A 220 10.78 28.06 -2.59
CA ALA A 220 12.03 28.77 -2.80
C ALA A 220 12.10 29.33 -4.22
N ASN A 221 11.81 28.51 -5.23
CA ASN A 221 11.81 28.95 -6.63
C ASN A 221 10.72 29.99 -6.92
N LEU A 222 9.50 29.81 -6.41
CA LEU A 222 8.41 30.79 -6.58
C LEU A 222 8.77 32.14 -5.96
N ILE A 223 9.32 32.14 -4.75
CA ILE A 223 9.73 33.37 -4.05
C ILE A 223 10.87 34.03 -4.82
N ASP A 224 11.85 33.28 -5.31
CA ASP A 224 12.95 33.81 -6.12
C ASP A 224 12.41 34.46 -7.42
N ARG A 225 11.49 33.79 -8.12
CA ARG A 225 10.86 34.32 -9.35
C ARG A 225 10.00 35.55 -9.09
N LEU A 226 9.24 35.57 -8.00
CA LEU A 226 8.44 36.71 -7.60
C LEU A 226 9.33 37.90 -7.26
N ALA A 227 10.41 37.67 -6.50
CA ALA A 227 11.39 38.68 -6.15
C ALA A 227 12.08 39.28 -7.39
N GLU A 228 12.51 38.43 -8.33
CA GLU A 228 13.05 38.85 -9.63
C GLU A 228 12.03 39.74 -10.38
N SER A 229 10.79 39.28 -10.50
CA SER A 229 9.72 40.02 -11.18
C SER A 229 9.45 41.39 -10.54
N LEU A 230 9.43 41.47 -9.20
CA LEU A 230 9.24 42.73 -8.47
C LEU A 230 10.40 43.70 -8.71
N VAL A 231 11.63 43.20 -8.84
CA VAL A 231 12.80 44.03 -9.20
C VAL A 231 12.72 44.49 -10.66
N GLU A 232 12.38 43.61 -11.59
CA GLU A 232 12.26 43.93 -13.01
C GLU A 232 11.18 44.99 -13.29
N HIS A 233 10.06 44.92 -12.57
CA HIS A 233 8.98 45.90 -12.66
C HIS A 233 9.21 47.16 -11.80
N GLY A 234 10.36 47.25 -11.11
CA GLY A 234 10.74 48.41 -10.30
C GLY A 234 9.88 48.60 -9.04
N ALA A 235 9.15 47.58 -8.61
CA ALA A 235 8.35 47.61 -7.38
C ALA A 235 9.24 47.61 -6.13
N ILE A 236 10.42 46.98 -6.23
CA ILE A 236 11.49 47.03 -5.23
C ILE A 236 12.85 47.20 -5.93
N SER A 237 13.80 47.83 -5.25
CA SER A 237 15.19 47.88 -5.69
C SER A 237 15.93 46.60 -5.32
N ARG A 238 17.04 46.32 -6.01
CA ARG A 238 17.87 45.15 -5.74
C ARG A 238 18.47 45.18 -4.33
N SER A 239 18.83 46.36 -3.84
CA SER A 239 19.30 46.57 -2.47
C SER A 239 18.22 46.29 -1.42
N GLU A 240 16.95 46.60 -1.70
CA GLU A 240 15.85 46.28 -0.78
C GLU A 240 15.59 44.78 -0.73
N LEU A 241 15.71 44.09 -1.87
CA LEU A 241 15.62 42.63 -1.91
C LEU A 241 16.74 41.96 -1.10
N ASP A 242 17.99 42.43 -1.22
CA ASP A 242 19.12 41.90 -0.46
C ASP A 242 18.91 42.02 1.06
N VAL A 243 18.36 43.15 1.52
CA VAL A 243 18.01 43.37 2.94
C VAL A 243 16.90 42.41 3.40
N LEU A 244 15.88 42.19 2.58
CA LEU A 244 14.79 41.24 2.89
C LEU A 244 15.31 39.80 2.98
N GLN A 245 16.20 39.39 2.07
CA GLN A 245 16.79 38.05 2.08
C GLN A 245 17.71 37.83 3.30
N GLU A 246 18.52 38.82 3.67
CA GLU A 246 19.35 38.75 4.88
C GLU A 246 18.51 38.71 6.16
N ALA A 247 17.42 39.49 6.22
CA ALA A 247 16.47 39.42 7.33
C ALA A 247 15.78 38.05 7.44
N ALA A 248 15.40 37.44 6.31
CA ALA A 248 14.82 36.10 6.28
C ALA A 248 15.83 35.02 6.72
N ARG A 249 17.10 35.12 6.31
CA ARG A 249 18.18 34.22 6.75
C ARG A 249 18.47 34.33 8.25
N ALA A 250 18.29 35.52 8.83
CA ALA A 250 18.49 35.78 10.25
C ALA A 250 17.34 35.28 11.15
N GLN A 251 16.20 34.85 10.58
CA GLN A 251 15.06 34.30 11.32
C GLN A 251 14.59 32.94 10.76
N PRO A 252 15.35 31.86 10.97
CA PRO A 252 14.90 30.53 10.59
C PRO A 252 13.82 30.06 11.58
N GLY A 253 12.53 30.20 11.25
CA GLY A 253 11.50 29.61 12.12
C GLY A 253 10.01 29.83 11.89
N VAL A 254 9.54 30.69 10.96
CA VAL A 254 8.11 31.09 10.98
C VAL A 254 7.24 30.56 9.82
N ALA A 255 7.81 29.94 8.78
CA ALA A 255 7.02 29.40 7.68
C ALA A 255 6.70 27.90 7.86
N ARG A 256 5.73 27.59 8.72
CA ARG A 256 5.08 26.27 8.76
C ARG A 256 3.60 26.43 8.44
N HIS A 257 3.24 26.29 7.17
CA HIS A 257 2.07 25.54 6.70
C HIS A 257 1.75 25.88 5.25
N GLU A 258 1.98 24.91 4.37
CA GLU A 258 1.22 24.51 3.16
C GLU A 258 2.24 23.82 2.24
N PHE A 259 2.43 22.51 2.38
CA PHE A 259 3.54 21.79 1.75
C PHE A 259 3.09 20.45 1.15
N TRP A 260 2.07 20.48 0.29
CA TRP A 260 1.49 19.24 -0.27
C TRP A 260 1.26 19.24 -1.78
N HIS A 261 1.80 20.24 -2.50
CA HIS A 261 1.78 20.28 -3.95
C HIS A 261 3.04 19.61 -4.52
N VAL A 262 2.86 18.64 -5.42
CA VAL A 262 3.95 17.93 -6.10
C VAL A 262 3.79 18.06 -7.62
N THR A 263 4.88 17.88 -8.37
CA THR A 263 4.88 18.03 -9.84
C THR A 263 3.94 17.04 -10.52
N ASP A 264 3.97 15.78 -10.09
CA ASP A 264 3.05 14.74 -10.53
C ASP A 264 2.97 13.66 -9.45
N VAL A 265 1.77 13.33 -9.00
CA VAL A 265 1.53 12.27 -8.01
C VAL A 265 1.73 10.86 -8.57
N ASP A 266 1.75 10.71 -9.90
CA ASP A 266 1.98 9.41 -10.55
C ASP A 266 3.45 8.99 -10.49
N LEU A 267 4.37 9.96 -10.29
CA LEU A 267 5.82 9.73 -10.22
C LEU A 267 6.32 9.43 -8.79
N LEU A 268 5.41 9.33 -7.81
CA LEU A 268 5.71 9.11 -6.40
C LEU A 268 5.54 7.65 -5.97
#